data_AF-A0A109LSH0-F1
#
_entry.id   AF-A0A109LSH0-F1
#
_cell.length_a   1.000
_cell.length_b   1.000
_cell.length_c   1.000
_cell.angle_alpha   90.00
_cell.angle_beta   90.00
_cell.angle_gamma   90.00
#
_symmetry.space_group_name_H-M   'P 1'
#
loop_
_entity.id
_entity.type
_entity.pdbx_description
1 polymer ?
#
loop_
_entity_poly.entity_id
_entity_poly.type
_entity_poly.pdbx_seq_one_letter_code
_entity_poly.pdbx_strand_id
1 'polypeptide(L)'
;MSAGANLNITDLRRAARHPVDFPVIVEHHTHGDLSLHVCNMSAHGFMVDDAHTLNRGDRIIIRLPIVGRIEAYVMWTKDERAGFQFERIIRLDDFMTIVDALQPNPRLKRRR
;
A
#
# COMPACT_ATOMS: atom_id res chain seq x y z
N MET A 1 4.18 30.51 10.91
CA MET A 1 3.46 30.53 9.61
C MET A 1 3.60 29.15 8.99
N SER A 2 2.75 28.22 9.41
CA SER A 2 2.76 26.81 9.02
C SER A 2 2.23 26.66 7.60
N ALA A 3 3.12 26.42 6.63
CA ALA A 3 2.74 25.97 5.31
C ALA A 3 2.39 24.47 5.37
N GLY A 4 1.21 24.16 5.89
CA GLY A 4 0.63 22.83 5.74
C GLY A 4 0.28 22.65 4.26
N ALA A 5 1.06 21.85 3.55
CA ALA A 5 0.76 21.49 2.18
C ALA A 5 -0.61 20.80 2.14
N ASN A 6 -1.64 21.53 1.70
CA ASN A 6 -2.94 20.97 1.34
C ASN A 6 -2.76 20.17 0.04
N LEU A 7 -2.19 18.98 0.15
CA LEU A 7 -2.18 18.00 -0.94
C LEU A 7 -3.61 17.45 -1.05
N ASN A 8 -4.36 18.01 -2.00
CA ASN A 8 -5.73 17.60 -2.27
C ASN A 8 -5.73 16.11 -2.65
N ILE A 9 -6.62 15.30 -2.05
CA ILE A 9 -6.73 13.84 -2.22
C ILE A 9 -6.73 13.41 -3.71
N THR A 10 -7.21 14.29 -4.58
CA THR A 10 -7.25 14.10 -6.04
C THR A 10 -5.86 14.01 -6.69
N ASP A 11 -4.86 14.79 -6.24
CA ASP A 11 -3.51 14.75 -6.83
C ASP A 11 -2.73 13.50 -6.41
N LEU A 12 -2.97 13.00 -5.20
CA LEU A 12 -2.35 11.75 -4.72
C LEU A 12 -2.81 10.52 -5.52
N ARG A 13 -4.02 10.56 -6.09
CA ARG A 13 -4.55 9.51 -6.98
C ARG A 13 -3.84 9.43 -8.34
N ARG A 14 -3.06 10.46 -8.73
CA ARG A 14 -2.27 10.45 -9.97
C ARG A 14 -0.90 9.80 -9.81
N ALA A 15 -0.51 9.41 -8.61
CA ALA A 15 0.72 8.67 -8.40
C ALA A 15 0.69 7.34 -9.20
N ALA A 16 1.74 7.09 -9.98
CA ALA A 16 1.87 5.88 -10.77
C ALA A 16 1.76 4.63 -9.88
N ARG A 17 0.80 3.74 -10.18
CA ARG A 17 0.58 2.49 -9.46
C ARG A 17 1.27 1.34 -10.19
N HIS A 18 2.01 0.54 -9.44
CA HIS A 18 2.76 -0.60 -9.92
C HIS A 18 2.02 -1.87 -9.49
N PRO A 19 1.61 -2.74 -10.43
CA PRO A 19 1.07 -4.05 -10.09
C PRO A 19 2.10 -4.84 -9.28
N VAL A 20 1.64 -5.46 -8.19
CA VAL A 20 2.45 -6.36 -7.36
C VAL A 20 1.61 -7.58 -6.98
N ASP A 21 2.27 -8.66 -6.60
CA ASP A 21 1.69 -9.88 -6.04
C ASP A 21 2.38 -10.08 -4.69
N PHE A 22 1.80 -9.50 -3.64
CA PHE A 22 2.44 -9.42 -2.34
C PHE A 22 1.49 -9.86 -1.22
N PRO A 23 1.46 -11.17 -0.91
CA PRO A 23 0.81 -11.68 0.29
C PRO A 23 1.60 -11.25 1.53
N VAL A 24 0.90 -10.68 2.51
CA VAL A 24 1.52 -10.07 3.68
C VAL A 24 0.66 -10.24 4.92
N ILE A 25 1.30 -10.47 6.06
CA ILE A 25 0.65 -10.38 7.37
C ILE A 25 0.83 -8.95 7.88
N VAL A 26 -0.28 -8.31 8.23
CA VAL A 26 -0.33 -6.95 8.78
C VAL A 26 -0.88 -6.99 10.19
N GLU A 27 -0.46 -6.05 11.02
CA GLU A 27 -0.97 -5.91 12.38
C GLU A 27 -2.13 -4.89 12.36
N HIS A 28 -3.35 -5.35 12.62
CA HIS A 28 -4.53 -4.50 12.76
C HIS A 28 -4.67 -4.02 14.20
N HIS A 29 -4.92 -2.73 14.38
CA HIS A 29 -4.94 -2.13 15.72
C HIS A 29 -5.97 -2.79 16.68
N THR A 30 -7.12 -3.23 16.18
CA THR A 30 -8.20 -3.84 16.98
C THR A 30 -8.34 -5.36 16.82
N HIS A 31 -7.89 -5.92 15.68
CA HIS A 31 -8.17 -7.31 15.30
C HIS A 31 -6.94 -8.21 15.40
N GLY A 32 -5.78 -7.65 15.74
CA GLY A 32 -4.51 -8.38 15.73
C GLY A 32 -4.03 -8.63 14.30
N ASP A 33 -3.31 -9.73 14.09
CA ASP A 33 -2.70 -10.02 12.79
C ASP A 33 -3.75 -10.44 11.74
N LEU A 34 -3.71 -9.81 10.57
CA LEU A 34 -4.53 -10.11 9.39
C LEU A 34 -3.63 -10.53 8.23
N SER A 35 -4.02 -11.56 7.48
CA SER A 35 -3.41 -11.86 6.19
C SER A 35 -4.13 -11.06 5.12
N LEU A 36 -3.38 -10.33 4.29
CA LEU A 36 -3.88 -9.56 3.15
C LEU A 36 -3.04 -9.84 1.91
N HIS A 37 -3.62 -9.58 0.75
CA HIS A 37 -2.93 -9.65 -0.54
C HIS A 37 -2.89 -8.27 -1.19
N VAL A 38 -1.69 -7.69 -1.28
CA VAL A 38 -1.48 -6.40 -1.95
C VAL A 38 -1.32 -6.65 -3.45
N CYS A 39 -2.25 -6.12 -4.25
CA CYS A 39 -2.31 -6.32 -5.70
C CYS A 39 -1.74 -5.15 -6.52
N ASN A 40 -1.58 -3.97 -5.93
CA ASN A 40 -0.79 -2.87 -6.50
C ASN A 40 -0.36 -1.84 -5.44
N MET A 41 0.69 -1.09 -5.76
CA MET A 41 1.29 -0.09 -4.85
C MET A 41 1.74 1.17 -5.58
N SER A 42 1.70 2.32 -4.89
CA SER A 42 2.37 3.57 -5.27
C SER A 42 3.15 4.10 -4.06
N ALA A 43 3.92 5.17 -4.26
CA ALA A 43 4.62 5.86 -3.18
C ALA A 43 3.71 6.38 -2.04
N HIS A 44 2.40 6.47 -2.27
CA HIS A 44 1.42 7.03 -1.32
C HIS A 44 0.54 5.97 -0.65
N GLY A 45 0.51 4.75 -1.19
CA GLY A 45 -0.38 3.73 -0.66
C GLY A 45 -0.50 2.52 -1.57
N PHE A 46 -1.43 1.63 -1.24
CA PHE A 46 -1.60 0.36 -1.94
C PHE A 46 -3.06 -0.05 -2.01
N MET A 47 -3.34 -1.15 -2.71
CA MET A 47 -4.67 -1.75 -2.79
C MET A 47 -4.55 -3.23 -2.45
N VAL A 48 -5.53 -3.74 -1.72
CA VAL A 48 -5.71 -5.18 -1.49
C VAL A 48 -7.01 -5.64 -2.14
N ASP A 49 -7.12 -6.94 -2.43
CA ASP A 49 -8.28 -7.56 -3.08
C ASP A 49 -8.93 -8.69 -2.28
N ASP A 50 -8.57 -8.83 -1.00
CA ASP A 50 -9.12 -9.78 -0.02
C ASP A 50 -9.59 -9.07 1.28
N ALA A 51 -10.16 -7.87 1.15
CA ALA A 51 -10.47 -6.94 2.23
C ALA A 51 -11.73 -7.27 3.07
N HIS A 52 -12.09 -8.55 3.24
CA HIS A 52 -13.41 -8.94 3.78
C HIS A 52 -13.73 -8.41 5.19
N THR A 53 -12.72 -8.12 5.99
CA THR A 53 -12.87 -7.68 7.39
C THR A 53 -12.44 -6.23 7.63
N LEU A 54 -12.16 -5.46 6.58
CA LEU A 54 -11.65 -4.09 6.68
C LEU A 54 -12.76 -3.06 6.49
N ASN A 55 -12.72 -2.01 7.29
CA ASN A 55 -13.61 -0.85 7.24
C ASN A 55 -12.83 0.42 6.93
N ARG A 56 -13.51 1.40 6.34
CA ARG A 56 -12.92 2.73 6.13
C ARG A 56 -12.50 3.34 7.47
N GLY A 57 -11.26 3.84 7.53
CA GLY A 57 -10.67 4.42 8.73
C GLY A 57 -9.82 3.43 9.55
N ASP A 58 -9.88 2.14 9.24
CA ASP A 58 -9.03 1.14 9.89
C ASP A 58 -7.55 1.44 9.66
N ARG A 59 -6.75 1.18 10.70
CA ARG A 59 -5.30 1.42 10.72
C ARG A 59 -4.59 0.09 10.92
N ILE A 60 -3.60 -0.14 10.07
CA ILE A 60 -2.73 -1.31 10.13
C ILE A 60 -1.26 -0.90 10.14
N ILE A 61 -0.41 -1.81 10.59
CA ILE A 61 1.04 -1.76 10.38
C ILE A 61 1.42 -2.84 9.38
N ILE A 62 1.99 -2.43 8.25
CA ILE A 62 2.50 -3.32 7.21
C ILE A 62 4.03 -3.26 7.20
N ARG A 63 4.70 -4.41 7.01
CA ARG A 63 6.15 -4.46 6.83
C ARG A 63 6.48 -4.54 5.35
N LEU A 64 7.12 -3.49 4.83
CA LEU A 64 7.64 -3.43 3.48
C LEU A 64 9.15 -3.69 3.46
N PRO A 65 9.72 -4.20 2.34
CA PRO A 65 11.15 -4.15 2.10
C PRO A 65 11.69 -2.72 2.25
N ILE A 66 12.97 -2.56 2.57
CA ILE A 66 13.69 -1.27 2.64
C ILE A 66 13.22 -0.33 3.77
N VAL A 67 11.95 0.06 3.79
CA VAL A 67 11.39 1.02 4.76
C VAL A 67 10.86 0.40 6.05
N GLY A 68 10.75 -0.94 6.10
CA GLY A 68 10.34 -1.67 7.29
C GLY A 68 8.87 -1.48 7.63
N ARG A 69 8.56 -1.30 8.92
CA ARG A 69 7.18 -1.10 9.39
C ARG A 69 6.71 0.30 9.02
N ILE A 70 5.56 0.37 8.36
CA ILE A 70 4.88 1.61 8.04
C ILE A 70 3.39 1.45 8.32
N GLU A 71 2.79 2.51 8.83
CA GLU A 71 1.36 2.52 9.05
C GLU A 71 0.60 2.88 7.79
N ALA A 72 -0.59 2.31 7.66
CA ALA A 72 -1.50 2.63 6.58
C ALA A 72 -2.95 2.65 7.05
N TYR A 73 -3.75 3.51 6.41
CA TYR A 73 -5.15 3.74 6.71
C TYR A 73 -6.03 3.34 5.54
N VAL A 74 -7.15 2.66 5.82
CA VAL A 74 -8.16 2.34 4.80
C VAL A 74 -8.89 3.61 4.40
N MET A 75 -8.69 4.05 3.16
CA MET A 75 -9.32 5.26 2.61
C MET A 75 -10.68 5.00 1.99
N TRP A 76 -10.87 3.80 1.44
CA TRP A 76 -12.11 3.32 0.87
C TRP A 76 -12.14 1.79 0.87
N THR A 77 -13.35 1.26 0.90
CA THR A 77 -13.65 -0.16 0.69
C THR A 77 -14.68 -0.26 -0.43
N LYS A 78 -14.58 -1.28 -1.27
CA LYS A 78 -15.56 -1.57 -2.32
C LYS A 78 -15.48 -3.06 -2.65
N ASP A 79 -16.60 -3.76 -2.47
CA ASP A 79 -16.67 -5.21 -2.62
C ASP A 79 -15.59 -5.86 -1.74
N GLU A 80 -14.71 -6.68 -2.33
CA GLU A 80 -13.60 -7.35 -1.65
C GLU A 80 -12.30 -6.51 -1.67
N ARG A 81 -12.35 -5.26 -2.13
CA ARG A 81 -11.17 -4.41 -2.28
C ARG A 81 -11.12 -3.30 -1.25
N ALA A 82 -9.92 -2.98 -0.80
CA ALA A 82 -9.65 -1.80 0.01
C ALA A 82 -8.44 -1.05 -0.52
N GLY A 83 -8.54 0.28 -0.53
CA GLY A 83 -7.44 1.16 -0.85
C GLY A 83 -6.86 1.77 0.41
N PHE A 84 -5.54 1.66 0.57
CA PHE A 84 -4.80 2.18 1.70
C PHE A 84 -4.00 3.43 1.33
N GLN A 85 -3.85 4.32 2.30
CA GLN A 85 -2.89 5.42 2.27
C GLN A 85 -1.84 5.21 3.35
N PHE A 86 -0.56 5.35 3.02
CA PHE A 86 0.50 5.35 4.02
C PHE A 86 0.42 6.62 4.88
N GLU A 87 0.77 6.49 6.17
CA GLU A 87 0.91 7.62 7.09
C GLU A 87 1.91 8.66 6.56
N ARG A 88 2.95 8.20 5.86
CA ARG A 88 3.99 9.03 5.24
C ARG A 88 4.24 8.62 3.80
N ILE A 89 4.58 9.60 2.96
CA ILE A 89 4.98 9.37 1.57
C ILE A 89 6.32 8.62 1.57
N ILE A 90 6.40 7.53 0.80
CA ILE A 90 7.66 6.82 0.54
C ILE A 90 8.42 7.59 -0.54
N ARG A 91 9.71 7.88 -0.31
CA ARG A 91 10.54 8.55 -1.32
C ARG A 91 10.62 7.71 -2.57
N LEU A 92 10.71 8.36 -3.73
CA LEU A 92 10.67 7.67 -5.03
C LEU A 92 11.76 6.60 -5.14
N ASP A 93 12.99 6.89 -4.71
CA ASP A 93 14.12 5.95 -4.80
C ASP A 93 13.90 4.70 -3.92
N ASP A 94 13.41 4.89 -2.69
CA ASP A 94 13.05 3.79 -1.79
C ASP A 94 11.88 2.98 -2.38
N PHE A 95 10.88 3.68 -2.94
CA PHE A 95 9.71 3.06 -3.55
C PHE A 95 10.08 2.19 -4.76
N MET A 96 10.97 2.66 -5.64
CA MET A 96 11.45 1.86 -6.77
C MET A 96 12.17 0.59 -6.28
N THR A 97 12.99 0.72 -5.23
CA THR A 97 13.67 -0.43 -4.62
C THR A 97 12.69 -1.41 -3.97
N ILE A 98 11.60 -0.92 -3.36
CA ILE A 98 10.51 -1.75 -2.83
C ILE A 98 9.84 -2.52 -3.97
N VAL A 99 9.46 -1.85 -5.06
CA VAL A 99 8.80 -2.51 -6.19
C VAL A 99 9.70 -3.61 -6.76
N ASP A 100 10.99 -3.34 -6.93
CA ASP A 100 11.95 -4.35 -7.40
C ASP A 100 12.07 -5.54 -6.44
N ALA A 101 12.04 -5.29 -5.12
CA ALA A 101 12.11 -6.34 -4.11
C ALA A 101 10.80 -7.16 -3.98
N LEU A 102 9.65 -6.52 -4.17
CA LEU A 102 8.34 -7.17 -4.19
C LEU A 102 8.10 -7.94 -5.50
N GLN A 103 8.88 -7.66 -6.54
CA GLN A 103 8.89 -8.41 -7.78
C GLN A 103 9.93 -9.53 -7.75
N PRO A 104 9.47 -10.78 -7.56
CA PRO A 104 10.01 -11.86 -8.34
C PRO A 104 8.85 -12.63 -8.95
N ASN A 105 8.21 -12.08 -9.98
CA ASN A 105 7.32 -12.90 -10.80
C ASN A 105 8.03 -13.28 -12.11
N PRO A 106 8.58 -14.51 -12.23
CA PRO A 106 9.07 -15.05 -13.49
C PRO A 106 8.04 -14.98 -14.61
N ARG A 107 6.74 -14.92 -14.30
CA ARG A 107 5.64 -14.79 -15.28
C ARG A 107 5.45 -13.36 -15.80
N LEU A 108 5.98 -12.34 -15.11
CA LEU A 108 6.02 -10.95 -15.59
C LEU A 108 7.33 -10.61 -16.32
N LYS A 109 8.32 -11.51 -16.34
CA LYS A 109 9.43 -11.42 -17.31
C LYS A 109 8.83 -11.64 -18.70
N ARG A 110 8.47 -10.54 -19.38
CA ARG A 110 8.29 -10.55 -20.83
C ARG A 110 9.61 -11.09 -21.40
N ARG A 111 9.57 -12.31 -21.94
CA ARG A 111 10.71 -12.96 -22.58
C ARG A 111 11.17 -12.00 -23.70
N ARG A 112 12.30 -11.32 -23.48
CA ARG A 112 13.01 -10.62 -24.57
C ARG A 112 13.54 -11.65 -25.54
#